data_AF-A0A3A5VM52-F1
#
_entry.id   AF-A0A3A5VM52-F1
#
_cell.length_a   1.000
_cell.length_b   1.000
_cell.length_c   1.000
_cell.angle_alpha   90.00
_cell.angle_beta   90.00
_cell.angle_gamma   90.00
#
_symmetry.space_group_name_H-M   'P 1'
#
loop_
_entity.id
_entity.type
_entity.pdbx_description
1 polymer ?
#
loop_
_entity_poly.entity_id
_entity_poly.type
_entity_poly.pdbx_seq_one_letter_code
_entity_poly.pdbx_strand_id
1 'polypeptide(L)'
;MPAHDTGVGSLQKSTAWKSQRISFFLVLIFLISDLGVLANESEQSQFEEPVSSQYSEPILIEGLPPLMCGEELCLRPVRDIDRNGRFSAEADQWWQSYGPDLDWNGMDDRLQRVLAGSDSVSPTAIIGPDGRKTVAIIVDYAWRANEAEIETLRTVLDAHGWVGEEGGAWFQQLDDVDSVAVDKVPVSALMDLYSMHGVVVIEMQNVMIPFNDIAAKASRARPSDVYSNTAYERDYIGDGVVVAVLDTGVDNEHRSLNDFDDEDDEPDQDPLSYNDHKWVAGYDATSSASNIDGTQDPDDGNGHGTHVAGSAVGTGDSSRVHMGTAPGSYLVDIKVLTDTGGTNSQASINGIQWLINNQNTDWGHNSSTRGIQVASMSFGSAS
;
A
#
# COMPACT_ATOMS: atom_id res chain seq x y z
N MET A 1 5.81 15.29 -60.50
CA MET A 1 7.05 15.60 -61.26
C MET A 1 8.23 15.47 -60.31
N PRO A 2 9.34 14.88 -60.74
CA PRO A 2 9.69 13.44 -60.73
C PRO A 2 10.59 13.08 -59.52
N ALA A 3 10.53 11.87 -58.95
CA ALA A 3 11.26 10.66 -59.39
C ALA A 3 12.74 10.91 -59.73
N HIS A 4 13.65 10.45 -58.86
CA HIS A 4 14.99 10.05 -59.27
C HIS A 4 15.41 8.80 -58.52
N ASP A 5 15.33 7.70 -59.27
CA ASP A 5 15.97 6.41 -59.04
C ASP A 5 17.29 6.41 -59.84
N THR A 6 18.40 6.09 -59.17
CA THR A 6 19.69 5.63 -59.72
C THR A 6 20.40 4.97 -58.53
N GLY A 7 20.81 3.71 -58.49
CA GLY A 7 21.12 2.77 -59.55
C GLY A 7 22.47 2.12 -59.20
N VAL A 8 22.42 0.82 -58.84
CA VAL A 8 23.42 -0.24 -59.09
C VAL A 8 24.80 -0.17 -58.41
N GLY A 9 25.20 -1.28 -57.74
CA GLY A 9 26.62 -1.49 -57.39
C GLY A 9 27.02 -2.68 -56.50
N SER A 10 26.75 -3.92 -56.93
CA SER A 10 27.51 -5.18 -56.69
C SER A 10 27.91 -5.66 -55.27
N LEU A 11 27.50 -6.91 -55.02
CA LEU A 11 28.02 -7.89 -54.06
C LEU A 11 29.47 -8.36 -54.33
N GLN A 12 30.08 -8.90 -53.25
CA GLN A 12 31.01 -10.03 -53.18
C GLN A 12 32.52 -9.81 -53.42
N LYS A 13 33.35 -10.00 -52.37
CA LYS A 13 34.13 -11.23 -52.13
C LYS A 13 35.13 -11.13 -50.96
N SER A 14 35.14 -12.21 -50.17
CA SER A 14 36.27 -12.91 -49.52
C SER A 14 37.36 -12.11 -48.80
N THR A 15 37.73 -12.44 -47.57
CA THR A 15 38.53 -13.66 -47.31
C THR A 15 38.61 -13.95 -45.80
N ALA A 16 38.38 -15.22 -45.45
CA ALA A 16 38.87 -15.84 -44.23
C ALA A 16 40.31 -16.31 -44.44
N TRP A 17 41.18 -16.23 -43.42
CA TRP A 17 41.82 -17.43 -42.84
C TRP A 17 42.82 -17.16 -41.71
N LYS A 18 42.71 -18.02 -40.67
CA LYS A 18 43.77 -18.69 -39.85
C LYS A 18 44.64 -17.79 -38.97
N SER A 19 45.02 -18.17 -37.75
CA SER A 19 45.37 -19.50 -37.21
C SER A 19 45.38 -19.41 -35.67
N GLN A 20 44.82 -20.39 -34.93
CA GLN A 20 45.53 -21.47 -34.20
C GLN A 20 46.46 -21.00 -33.05
N ARG A 21 46.60 -21.63 -31.88
CA ARG A 21 46.05 -22.81 -31.18
C ARG A 21 46.90 -22.95 -29.87
N ILE A 22 46.50 -23.84 -28.96
CA ILE A 22 47.30 -24.53 -27.90
C ILE A 22 47.49 -23.68 -26.61
N SER A 23 47.04 -24.12 -25.43
CA SER A 23 47.54 -25.32 -24.75
C SER A 23 46.56 -25.97 -23.78
N PHE A 24 46.40 -27.29 -23.94
CA PHE A 24 46.05 -28.27 -22.92
C PHE A 24 47.33 -28.70 -22.18
N PHE A 25 47.28 -28.88 -20.86
CA PHE A 25 48.23 -29.72 -20.09
C PHE A 25 47.45 -30.35 -18.93
N LEU A 26 47.03 -31.61 -18.99
CA LEU A 26 47.75 -32.86 -18.68
C LEU A 26 48.02 -33.09 -17.18
N VAL A 27 47.21 -34.02 -16.67
CA VAL A 27 47.32 -34.86 -15.47
C VAL A 27 48.75 -35.35 -15.22
N LEU A 28 49.23 -35.26 -13.97
CA LEU A 28 50.32 -36.09 -13.47
C LEU A 28 49.88 -36.83 -12.20
N ILE A 29 49.84 -38.15 -12.33
CA ILE A 29 49.63 -39.17 -11.30
C ILE A 29 50.87 -39.21 -10.39
N PHE A 30 50.68 -39.14 -9.07
CA PHE A 30 51.67 -39.63 -8.11
C PHE A 30 51.16 -40.91 -7.43
N LEU A 31 51.95 -41.96 -7.62
CA LEU A 31 51.80 -43.30 -7.05
C LEU A 31 52.07 -43.30 -5.53
N ILE A 32 51.12 -43.89 -4.81
CA ILE A 32 51.25 -44.89 -3.73
C ILE A 32 52.66 -45.03 -3.12
N SER A 33 52.77 -44.67 -1.85
CA SER A 33 53.66 -45.35 -0.90
C SER A 33 52.86 -45.70 0.34
N ASP A 34 52.46 -46.98 0.40
CA ASP A 34 52.02 -47.65 1.62
C ASP A 34 53.23 -47.86 2.54
N LEU A 35 53.17 -47.30 3.75
CA LEU A 35 53.79 -47.88 4.94
C LEU A 35 52.87 -47.55 6.11
N GLY A 36 52.11 -48.55 6.55
CA GLY A 36 51.20 -48.43 7.68
C GLY A 36 51.92 -48.19 9.00
N VAL A 37 51.33 -47.34 9.83
CA VAL A 37 51.43 -47.42 11.29
C VAL A 37 50.03 -47.17 11.87
N LEU A 38 49.74 -47.97 12.88
CA LEU A 38 48.48 -48.23 13.55
C LEU A 38 47.85 -46.99 14.22
N ALA A 39 46.52 -46.96 14.13
CA ALA A 39 45.54 -46.54 15.14
C ALA A 39 45.96 -45.48 16.17
N ASN A 40 45.31 -44.32 16.08
CA ASN A 40 44.85 -43.62 17.26
C ASN A 40 43.48 -42.97 16.92
N GLU A 41 42.42 -43.50 17.52
CA GLU A 41 41.12 -42.83 17.57
C GLU A 41 41.28 -41.58 18.44
N SER A 42 41.43 -40.43 17.79
CA SER A 42 41.06 -39.16 18.40
C SER A 42 39.74 -38.75 17.78
N GLU A 43 38.68 -38.77 18.59
CA GLU A 43 37.40 -38.13 18.31
C GLU A 43 37.67 -36.71 17.79
N GLN A 44 37.58 -36.53 16.47
CA GLN A 44 37.33 -35.21 15.92
C GLN A 44 35.86 -34.95 16.18
N SER A 45 35.59 -34.17 17.24
CA SER A 45 34.36 -33.41 17.35
C SER A 45 34.24 -32.56 16.09
N GLN A 46 33.49 -33.07 15.11
CA GLN A 46 32.93 -32.24 14.06
C GLN A 46 32.03 -31.24 14.78
N PHE A 47 32.53 -30.02 14.95
CA PHE A 47 31.64 -28.88 15.12
C PHE A 47 30.88 -28.77 13.79
N GLU A 48 29.73 -29.42 13.72
CA GLU A 48 28.65 -28.95 12.86
C GLU A 48 28.31 -27.54 13.36
N GLU A 49 28.81 -26.53 12.66
CA GLU A 49 28.14 -25.22 12.64
C GLU A 49 26.65 -25.52 12.43
N PRO A 50 25.74 -25.04 13.30
CA PRO A 50 24.33 -25.25 13.04
C PRO A 50 24.04 -24.48 11.75
N VAL A 51 23.84 -25.21 10.66
CA VAL A 51 23.05 -24.69 9.55
C VAL A 51 21.70 -24.42 10.19
N SER A 52 21.49 -23.19 10.64
CA SER A 52 20.17 -22.70 11.02
C SER A 52 19.27 -23.10 9.86
N SER A 53 18.41 -24.08 10.10
CA SER A 53 17.53 -24.56 9.05
C SER A 53 16.70 -23.34 8.66
N GLN A 54 16.86 -22.89 7.41
CA GLN A 54 16.09 -21.74 6.88
C GLN A 54 14.58 -21.94 7.03
N TYR A 55 14.18 -23.18 7.31
CA TYR A 55 12.83 -23.62 7.56
C TYR A 55 12.72 -24.34 8.92
N SER A 56 11.52 -24.31 9.47
CA SER A 56 11.10 -25.03 10.67
C SER A 56 9.82 -25.82 10.39
N GLU A 57 9.47 -26.75 11.26
CA GLU A 57 8.22 -27.49 11.16
C GLU A 57 7.01 -26.53 11.17
N PRO A 58 5.93 -26.84 10.42
CA PRO A 58 4.73 -26.01 10.40
C PRO A 58 4.07 -25.97 11.79
N ILE A 59 3.55 -24.80 12.14
CA ILE A 59 2.71 -24.62 13.32
C ILE A 59 1.26 -24.88 12.89
N LEU A 60 0.54 -25.72 13.62
CA LEU A 60 -0.85 -26.05 13.32
C LEU A 60 -1.78 -25.35 14.31
N ILE A 61 -2.68 -24.51 13.78
CA ILE A 61 -3.66 -23.75 14.56
C ILE A 61 -5.05 -24.35 14.35
N GLU A 62 -5.80 -24.57 15.43
CA GLU A 62 -7.15 -25.09 15.36
C GLU A 62 -8.06 -24.14 14.56
N GLY A 63 -8.75 -24.66 13.53
CA GLY A 63 -9.64 -23.86 12.69
C GLY A 63 -8.96 -23.05 11.58
N LEU A 64 -7.63 -23.14 11.45
CA LEU A 64 -6.86 -22.59 10.32
C LEU A 64 -6.44 -23.73 9.37
N PRO A 65 -6.79 -23.66 8.07
CA PRO A 65 -6.23 -24.59 7.09
C PRO A 65 -4.70 -24.42 7.00
N PRO A 66 -3.91 -25.50 7.08
CA PRO A 66 -2.46 -25.39 6.98
C PRO A 66 -2.04 -24.94 5.59
N LEU A 67 -0.89 -24.25 5.51
CA LEU A 67 -0.28 -23.91 4.24
C LEU A 67 0.28 -25.18 3.56
N MET A 68 -0.12 -25.40 2.31
CA MET A 68 0.21 -26.60 1.53
C MET A 68 1.20 -26.30 0.40
N CYS A 69 2.24 -27.13 0.28
CA CYS A 69 3.25 -27.09 -0.76
C CYS A 69 3.08 -28.30 -1.68
N GLY A 70 2.08 -28.23 -2.55
CA GLY A 70 1.61 -29.39 -3.32
C GLY A 70 0.73 -30.30 -2.44
N GLU A 71 1.14 -31.56 -2.25
CA GLU A 71 0.41 -32.53 -1.41
C GLU A 71 0.91 -32.58 0.04
N GLU A 72 2.00 -31.89 0.35
CA GLU A 72 2.64 -31.88 1.68
C GLU A 72 2.45 -30.53 2.39
N LEU A 73 2.61 -30.53 3.72
CA LEU A 73 2.63 -29.30 4.50
C LEU A 73 3.88 -28.48 4.13
N CYS A 74 3.71 -27.18 3.92
CA CYS A 74 4.86 -26.31 3.73
C CYS A 74 5.71 -26.27 5.02
N LEU A 75 7.03 -26.38 4.88
CA LEU A 75 7.92 -26.00 5.97
C LEU A 75 7.86 -24.48 6.15
N ARG A 76 7.88 -24.04 7.40
CA ARG A 76 7.75 -22.64 7.78
C ARG A 76 9.10 -21.92 7.65
N PRO A 77 9.25 -20.94 6.74
CA PRO A 77 10.50 -20.19 6.63
C PRO A 77 10.72 -19.38 7.92
N VAL A 78 11.91 -19.48 8.50
CA VAL A 78 12.26 -18.75 9.73
C VAL A 78 12.35 -17.24 9.49
N ARG A 79 12.61 -16.84 8.24
CA ARG A 79 12.76 -15.44 7.79
C ARG A 79 13.71 -14.61 8.65
N ASP A 80 14.79 -15.24 9.07
CA ASP A 80 15.96 -14.56 9.61
C ASP A 80 16.81 -14.05 8.44
N ILE A 81 16.41 -12.90 7.89
CA ILE A 81 16.98 -12.33 6.67
C ILE A 81 17.95 -11.22 7.04
N ASP A 82 19.23 -11.38 6.67
CA ASP A 82 20.19 -10.28 6.74
C ASP A 82 19.92 -9.26 5.61
N ARG A 83 19.56 -8.05 6.01
CA ARG A 83 19.33 -6.92 5.10
C ARG A 83 20.59 -6.49 4.35
N ASN A 84 21.79 -6.90 4.77
CA ASN A 84 23.07 -6.55 4.13
C ASN A 84 23.25 -5.03 3.92
N GLY A 85 22.75 -4.21 4.85
CA GLY A 85 22.81 -2.75 4.78
C GLY A 85 21.85 -2.10 3.78
N ARG A 86 20.89 -2.86 3.22
CA ARG A 86 19.83 -2.31 2.37
C ARG A 86 18.93 -1.37 3.16
N PHE A 87 18.46 -0.32 2.49
CA PHE A 87 17.55 0.65 3.08
C PHE A 87 16.20 0.00 3.38
N SER A 88 15.64 0.34 4.53
CA SER A 88 14.33 -0.08 5.00
C SER A 88 13.70 1.07 5.78
N ALA A 89 12.43 1.35 5.51
CA ALA A 89 11.65 2.30 6.29
C ALA A 89 11.26 1.72 7.66
N GLU A 90 11.26 0.39 7.79
CA GLU A 90 10.72 -0.33 8.93
C GLU A 90 11.81 -0.92 9.85
N ALA A 91 11.42 -1.16 11.11
CA ALA A 91 12.29 -1.80 12.09
C ALA A 91 12.71 -3.21 11.60
N ASP A 92 13.93 -3.63 11.94
CA ASP A 92 14.40 -4.95 11.56
C ASP A 92 13.55 -6.05 12.19
N GLN A 93 13.25 -7.09 11.41
CA GLN A 93 12.43 -8.23 11.80
C GLN A 93 11.00 -7.90 12.29
N TRP A 94 10.41 -6.77 11.90
CA TRP A 94 9.05 -6.38 12.30
C TRP A 94 7.99 -7.48 11.99
N TRP A 95 8.17 -8.17 10.86
CA TRP A 95 7.29 -9.23 10.36
C TRP A 95 7.18 -10.44 11.30
N GLN A 96 8.14 -10.64 12.20
CA GLN A 96 8.09 -11.72 13.20
C GLN A 96 6.96 -11.53 14.23
N SER A 97 6.30 -10.36 14.22
CA SER A 97 5.18 -10.02 15.09
C SER A 97 3.91 -9.64 14.33
N TYR A 98 3.83 -9.97 13.04
CA TYR A 98 2.65 -9.69 12.22
C TYR A 98 1.44 -10.48 12.74
N GLY A 99 0.45 -9.75 13.27
CA GLY A 99 -0.66 -10.33 14.05
C GLY A 99 -1.65 -11.21 13.28
N PRO A 100 -2.02 -10.88 12.01
CA PRO A 100 -2.95 -11.69 11.22
C PRO A 100 -2.44 -13.06 10.74
N ASP A 101 -1.17 -13.36 10.95
CA ASP A 101 -0.57 -14.67 10.69
C ASP A 101 -0.39 -15.40 12.03
N LEU A 102 -1.26 -16.37 12.34
CA LEU A 102 -1.25 -17.05 13.64
C LEU A 102 -0.23 -18.18 13.73
N ASP A 103 0.22 -18.71 12.58
CA ASP A 103 1.16 -19.82 12.51
C ASP A 103 2.60 -19.37 12.12
N TRP A 104 2.78 -18.06 11.95
CA TRP A 104 4.04 -17.36 11.70
C TRP A 104 4.75 -17.87 10.45
N ASN A 105 4.00 -18.23 9.41
CA ASN A 105 4.53 -18.71 8.14
C ASN A 105 4.72 -17.59 7.10
N GLY A 106 4.30 -16.36 7.38
CA GLY A 106 4.28 -15.14 6.54
C GLY A 106 3.31 -15.17 5.37
N MET A 107 2.25 -15.95 5.48
CA MET A 107 1.05 -15.84 4.68
C MET A 107 -0.07 -15.41 5.63
N ASP A 108 -0.83 -14.39 5.27
CA ASP A 108 -2.03 -14.04 6.03
C ASP A 108 -2.99 -15.24 6.08
N ASP A 109 -3.51 -15.54 7.27
CA ASP A 109 -4.41 -16.66 7.51
C ASP A 109 -5.65 -16.65 6.59
N ARG A 110 -6.10 -15.46 6.16
CA ARG A 110 -7.22 -15.31 5.21
C ARG A 110 -6.82 -15.78 3.81
N LEU A 111 -5.58 -15.55 3.39
CA LEU A 111 -5.05 -16.09 2.13
C LEU A 111 -4.87 -17.60 2.22
N GLN A 112 -4.46 -18.16 3.37
CA GLN A 112 -4.47 -19.62 3.58
C GLN A 112 -5.87 -20.21 3.38
N ARG A 113 -6.91 -19.56 3.91
CA ARG A 113 -8.30 -19.99 3.69
C ARG A 113 -8.70 -19.90 2.22
N VAL A 114 -8.25 -18.87 1.49
CA VAL A 114 -8.44 -18.78 0.05
C VAL A 114 -7.69 -19.91 -0.65
N LEU A 115 -6.42 -20.17 -0.36
CA LEU A 115 -5.67 -21.30 -0.93
C LEU A 115 -6.40 -22.64 -0.68
N ALA A 116 -7.00 -22.83 0.50
CA ALA A 116 -7.79 -24.00 0.87
C ALA A 116 -9.21 -24.07 0.25
N GLY A 117 -9.60 -23.10 -0.58
CA GLY A 117 -10.85 -23.12 -1.36
C GLY A 117 -11.91 -22.09 -0.97
N SER A 118 -11.64 -21.21 -0.01
CA SER A 118 -12.54 -20.09 0.29
C SER A 118 -12.53 -19.05 -0.83
N ASP A 119 -13.61 -18.29 -0.94
CA ASP A 119 -13.71 -17.16 -1.86
C ASP A 119 -12.92 -15.94 -1.33
N SER A 120 -12.38 -15.16 -2.27
CA SER A 120 -11.84 -13.82 -1.99
C SER A 120 -12.94 -12.87 -1.51
N VAL A 121 -12.61 -12.04 -0.52
CA VAL A 121 -13.48 -10.97 0.00
C VAL A 121 -13.24 -9.61 -0.68
N SER A 122 -12.24 -9.51 -1.56
CA SER A 122 -11.89 -8.24 -2.20
C SER A 122 -13.05 -7.71 -3.07
N PRO A 123 -13.50 -6.45 -2.88
CA PRO A 123 -14.52 -5.83 -3.72
C PRO A 123 -14.07 -5.61 -5.17
N THR A 124 -12.75 -5.63 -5.44
CA THR A 124 -12.21 -5.49 -6.81
C THR A 124 -11.97 -6.83 -7.50
N ALA A 125 -12.33 -7.95 -6.86
CA ALA A 125 -12.08 -9.28 -7.38
C ALA A 125 -12.80 -9.52 -8.71
N ILE A 126 -12.04 -9.98 -9.69
CA ILE A 126 -12.52 -10.57 -10.94
C ILE A 126 -12.25 -12.08 -10.95
N ILE A 127 -12.85 -12.80 -11.90
CA ILE A 127 -12.49 -14.21 -12.13
C ILE A 127 -11.13 -14.26 -12.84
N GLY A 128 -10.13 -14.82 -12.17
CA GLY A 128 -8.79 -15.01 -12.71
C GLY A 128 -8.68 -16.20 -13.67
N PRO A 129 -7.53 -16.39 -14.32
CA PRO A 129 -7.28 -17.50 -15.25
C PRO A 129 -7.35 -18.89 -14.59
N ASP A 130 -7.17 -18.95 -13.27
CA ASP A 130 -7.33 -20.16 -12.45
C ASP A 130 -8.79 -20.51 -12.15
N GLY A 131 -9.75 -19.73 -12.68
CA GLY A 131 -11.18 -19.91 -12.48
C GLY A 131 -11.67 -19.47 -11.10
N ARG A 132 -10.83 -18.79 -10.31
CA ARG A 132 -11.14 -18.34 -8.95
C ARG A 132 -11.30 -16.83 -8.90
N LYS A 133 -12.01 -16.32 -7.89
CA LYS A 133 -11.99 -14.90 -7.58
C LYS A 133 -10.56 -14.51 -7.16
N THR A 134 -10.01 -13.53 -7.86
CA THR A 134 -8.71 -12.91 -7.55
C THR A 134 -8.74 -12.23 -6.17
N VAL A 135 -7.56 -12.05 -5.57
CA VAL A 135 -7.38 -11.40 -4.27
C VAL A 135 -6.72 -10.04 -4.42
N ALA A 136 -6.86 -9.20 -3.39
CA ALA A 136 -6.06 -7.99 -3.24
C ALA A 136 -5.09 -8.21 -2.07
N ILE A 137 -3.82 -7.90 -2.29
CA ILE A 137 -2.73 -8.22 -1.36
C ILE A 137 -1.80 -7.04 -1.13
N ILE A 138 -1.05 -7.11 -0.04
CA ILE A 138 0.17 -6.34 0.18
C ILE A 138 1.32 -7.34 0.17
N VAL A 139 2.36 -7.04 -0.59
CA VAL A 139 3.60 -7.82 -0.64
C VAL A 139 4.64 -7.07 0.16
N ASP A 140 4.94 -7.56 1.35
CA ASP A 140 5.86 -6.93 2.29
C ASP A 140 7.26 -7.46 2.10
N TYR A 141 8.22 -6.55 2.02
CA TYR A 141 9.63 -6.87 1.89
C TYR A 141 10.40 -6.59 3.18
N ALA A 142 11.49 -7.33 3.39
CA ALA A 142 12.42 -7.06 4.49
C ALA A 142 13.12 -5.69 4.35
N TRP A 143 13.04 -5.05 3.19
CA TRP A 143 13.70 -3.79 2.81
C TRP A 143 12.94 -3.13 1.67
N ARG A 144 13.27 -1.88 1.34
CA ARG A 144 12.71 -1.23 0.16
C ARG A 144 13.11 -1.97 -1.11
N ALA A 145 12.13 -2.57 -1.79
CA ALA A 145 12.34 -3.29 -3.03
C ALA A 145 12.92 -2.36 -4.11
N ASN A 146 13.92 -2.83 -4.85
CA ASN A 146 14.50 -2.09 -5.97
C ASN A 146 13.76 -2.40 -7.29
N GLU A 147 14.08 -1.66 -8.35
CA GLU A 147 13.44 -1.81 -9.66
C GLU A 147 13.48 -3.25 -10.21
N ALA A 148 14.58 -4.00 -10.00
CA ALA A 148 14.69 -5.38 -10.47
C ALA A 148 13.81 -6.36 -9.67
N GLU A 149 13.61 -6.13 -8.38
CA GLU A 149 12.70 -6.91 -7.55
C GLU A 149 11.24 -6.61 -7.89
N ILE A 150 10.92 -5.34 -8.14
CA ILE A 150 9.61 -4.91 -8.62
C ILE A 150 9.30 -5.52 -10.00
N GLU A 151 10.27 -5.54 -10.91
CA GLU A 151 10.10 -6.20 -12.22
C GLU A 151 9.93 -7.72 -12.08
N THR A 152 10.63 -8.33 -11.13
CA THR A 152 10.46 -9.76 -10.81
C THR A 152 9.05 -10.04 -10.29
N LEU A 153 8.53 -9.19 -9.40
CA LEU A 153 7.17 -9.26 -8.87
C LEU A 153 6.14 -9.21 -10.02
N ARG A 154 6.30 -8.25 -10.95
CA ARG A 154 5.44 -8.12 -12.13
C ARG A 154 5.53 -9.34 -13.05
N THR A 155 6.74 -9.85 -13.29
CA THR A 155 6.94 -11.06 -14.10
C THR A 155 6.20 -12.27 -13.53
N VAL A 156 6.21 -12.45 -12.19
CA VAL A 156 5.44 -13.51 -11.54
C VAL A 156 3.95 -13.29 -11.74
N LEU A 157 3.44 -12.08 -11.47
CA LEU A 157 2.02 -11.76 -11.68
C LEU A 157 1.56 -12.05 -13.12
N ASP A 158 2.34 -11.61 -14.11
CA ASP A 158 2.05 -11.80 -15.53
C ASP A 158 2.08 -13.28 -15.94
N ALA A 159 3.00 -14.07 -15.37
CA ALA A 159 3.07 -15.52 -15.61
C ALA A 159 1.80 -16.25 -15.14
N HIS A 160 1.09 -15.69 -14.16
CA HIS A 160 -0.21 -16.18 -13.68
C HIS A 160 -1.41 -15.52 -14.36
N GLY A 161 -1.17 -14.67 -15.37
CA GLY A 161 -2.20 -13.98 -16.15
C GLY A 161 -2.91 -12.88 -15.36
N TRP A 162 -2.18 -12.18 -14.49
CA TRP A 162 -2.65 -10.91 -13.92
C TRP A 162 -3.00 -9.92 -15.03
N VAL A 163 -4.06 -9.14 -14.84
CA VAL A 163 -4.63 -8.29 -15.90
C VAL A 163 -3.84 -7.00 -16.13
N GLY A 164 -2.92 -6.67 -15.23
CA GLY A 164 -2.11 -5.46 -15.30
C GLY A 164 -2.90 -4.16 -15.10
N GLU A 165 -2.18 -3.05 -15.02
CA GLU A 165 -2.75 -1.71 -14.85
C GLU A 165 -3.61 -1.30 -16.06
N GLU A 166 -3.23 -1.72 -17.28
CA GLU A 166 -4.06 -1.53 -18.49
C GLU A 166 -5.39 -2.29 -18.42
N GLY A 167 -5.43 -3.41 -17.70
CA GLY A 167 -6.64 -4.17 -17.40
C GLY A 167 -7.43 -3.65 -16.20
N GLY A 168 -7.03 -2.50 -15.65
CA GLY A 168 -7.66 -1.87 -14.48
C GLY A 168 -7.26 -2.48 -13.14
N ALA A 169 -6.16 -3.24 -13.07
CA ALA A 169 -5.57 -3.62 -11.79
C ALA A 169 -4.79 -2.47 -11.16
N TRP A 170 -4.63 -2.53 -9.84
CA TRP A 170 -3.83 -1.61 -9.05
C TRP A 170 -2.46 -2.23 -8.78
N PHE A 171 -1.41 -1.41 -8.89
CA PHE A 171 -0.06 -1.76 -8.50
C PHE A 171 0.64 -0.51 -7.97
N GLN A 172 1.05 -0.53 -6.71
CA GLN A 172 1.69 0.61 -6.09
C GLN A 172 2.79 0.15 -5.14
N GLN A 173 4.01 0.58 -5.41
CA GLN A 173 5.08 0.54 -4.42
C GLN A 173 4.93 1.74 -3.48
N LEU A 174 5.00 1.48 -2.18
CA LEU A 174 4.89 2.51 -1.14
C LEU A 174 6.28 3.11 -0.84
N ASP A 175 6.30 4.37 -0.42
CA ASP A 175 7.55 5.09 -0.16
C ASP A 175 7.96 5.03 1.32
N ASP A 176 6.97 5.08 2.22
CA ASP A 176 7.17 5.15 3.68
C ASP A 176 7.02 3.80 4.40
N VAL A 177 6.65 2.74 3.67
CA VAL A 177 6.67 1.34 4.15
C VAL A 177 7.27 0.44 3.07
N ASP A 178 7.90 -0.66 3.46
CA ASP A 178 8.67 -1.50 2.54
C ASP A 178 7.78 -2.52 1.78
N SER A 179 6.67 -2.04 1.20
CA SER A 179 5.60 -2.90 0.69
C SER A 179 5.07 -2.49 -0.68
N VAL A 180 4.42 -3.44 -1.36
CA VAL A 180 3.75 -3.23 -2.64
C VAL A 180 2.28 -3.64 -2.54
N ALA A 181 1.36 -2.71 -2.74
CA ALA A 181 -0.07 -2.98 -2.81
C ALA A 181 -0.47 -3.39 -4.24
N VAL A 182 -1.12 -4.55 -4.38
CA VAL A 182 -1.55 -5.10 -5.67
C VAL A 182 -2.96 -5.66 -5.56
N ASP A 183 -3.83 -5.39 -6.53
CA ASP A 183 -5.15 -6.02 -6.62
C ASP A 183 -5.32 -6.95 -7.84
N LYS A 184 -6.44 -7.68 -7.86
CA LYS A 184 -6.79 -8.63 -8.91
C LYS A 184 -5.73 -9.72 -9.13
N VAL A 185 -5.00 -10.07 -8.07
CA VAL A 185 -3.96 -11.11 -8.09
C VAL A 185 -4.62 -12.49 -8.23
N PRO A 186 -4.29 -13.28 -9.27
CA PRO A 186 -4.74 -14.66 -9.39
C PRO A 186 -4.29 -15.48 -8.16
N VAL A 187 -5.16 -16.32 -7.62
CA VAL A 187 -4.86 -17.12 -6.42
C VAL A 187 -3.67 -18.05 -6.68
N SER A 188 -3.55 -18.54 -7.93
CA SER A 188 -2.40 -19.35 -8.35
C SER A 188 -1.03 -18.67 -8.18
N ALA A 189 -0.95 -17.34 -8.13
CA ALA A 189 0.31 -16.61 -7.98
C ALA A 189 0.84 -16.58 -6.54
N LEU A 190 -0.02 -16.79 -5.54
CA LEU A 190 0.30 -16.50 -4.13
C LEU A 190 1.53 -17.26 -3.61
N MET A 191 1.71 -18.53 -3.98
CA MET A 191 2.85 -19.33 -3.51
C MET A 191 4.16 -18.95 -4.18
N ASP A 192 4.11 -18.50 -5.44
CA ASP A 192 5.29 -18.04 -6.17
C ASP A 192 5.74 -16.67 -5.63
N LEU A 193 4.77 -15.78 -5.34
CA LEU A 193 5.00 -14.50 -4.65
C LEU A 193 5.58 -14.70 -3.25
N TYR A 194 4.98 -15.59 -2.46
CA TYR A 194 5.42 -15.96 -1.12
C TYR A 194 6.88 -16.44 -1.07
N SER A 195 7.34 -17.09 -2.13
CA SER A 195 8.68 -17.67 -2.22
C SER A 195 9.73 -16.69 -2.77
N MET A 196 9.34 -15.47 -3.11
CA MET A 196 10.26 -14.47 -3.68
C MET A 196 11.31 -14.03 -2.67
N HIS A 197 12.51 -13.73 -3.18
CA HIS A 197 13.59 -13.22 -2.35
C HIS A 197 13.22 -11.85 -1.76
N GLY A 198 13.42 -11.71 -0.45
CA GLY A 198 13.14 -10.48 0.27
C GLY A 198 11.69 -10.33 0.73
N VAL A 199 10.75 -11.11 0.20
CA VAL A 199 9.35 -11.10 0.67
C VAL A 199 9.26 -11.75 2.04
N VAL A 200 8.66 -11.03 2.99
CA VAL A 200 8.54 -11.45 4.39
C VAL A 200 7.11 -11.80 4.78
N VAL A 201 6.13 -11.11 4.22
CA VAL A 201 4.71 -11.39 4.45
C VAL A 201 3.95 -11.16 3.14
N ILE A 202 2.95 -11.99 2.87
CA ILE A 202 1.89 -11.68 1.92
C ILE A 202 0.62 -11.44 2.72
N GLU A 203 0.15 -10.21 2.75
CA GLU A 203 -1.05 -9.80 3.48
C GLU A 203 -2.27 -9.80 2.57
N MET A 204 -3.45 -10.14 3.08
CA MET A 204 -4.69 -9.82 2.38
C MET A 204 -5.05 -8.36 2.67
N GLN A 205 -5.36 -7.57 1.64
CA GLN A 205 -5.87 -6.22 1.87
C GLN A 205 -7.20 -6.26 2.63
N ASN A 206 -7.36 -5.36 3.59
CA ASN A 206 -8.60 -5.21 4.33
C ASN A 206 -9.67 -4.56 3.45
N VAL A 207 -10.92 -4.97 3.63
CA VAL A 207 -12.06 -4.25 3.05
C VAL A 207 -12.44 -3.12 3.99
N MET A 208 -12.32 -1.89 3.52
CA MET A 208 -12.57 -0.68 4.29
C MET A 208 -13.99 -0.16 4.03
N ILE A 209 -14.72 0.18 5.08
CA ILE A 209 -16.08 0.73 5.03
C ILE A 209 -16.22 1.92 5.99
N PRO A 210 -17.21 2.81 5.80
CA PRO A 210 -17.40 3.97 6.65
C PRO A 210 -18.06 3.53 7.98
N PHE A 211 -17.74 4.22 9.07
CA PHE A 211 -18.34 4.00 10.37
C PHE A 211 -18.86 5.30 10.97
N ASN A 212 -20.10 5.28 11.48
CA ASN A 212 -20.67 6.43 12.19
C ASN A 212 -21.78 6.04 13.18
N ASP A 213 -21.60 4.92 13.90
CA ASP A 213 -22.64 4.33 14.75
C ASP A 213 -22.55 4.76 16.24
N ILE A 214 -21.37 5.17 16.71
CA ILE A 214 -21.15 5.55 18.12
C ILE A 214 -20.60 6.97 18.24
N ALA A 215 -21.41 7.88 18.78
CA ALA A 215 -21.02 9.25 19.08
C ALA A 215 -20.75 9.47 20.58
N ALA A 216 -19.75 10.28 20.91
CA ALA A 216 -19.57 10.77 22.27
C ALA A 216 -20.76 11.66 22.68
N LYS A 217 -21.26 11.49 23.91
CA LYS A 217 -22.44 12.24 24.40
C LYS A 217 -22.24 13.77 24.42
N ALA A 218 -21.00 14.24 24.61
CA ALA A 218 -20.63 15.64 24.53
C ALA A 218 -19.11 15.81 24.33
N SER A 219 -18.69 16.68 23.41
CA SER A 219 -17.28 17.06 23.18
C SER A 219 -16.86 18.33 23.94
N ARG A 220 -17.82 19.08 24.51
CA ARG A 220 -17.62 20.40 25.15
C ARG A 220 -16.94 21.44 24.24
N ALA A 221 -17.13 21.34 22.93
CA ALA A 221 -16.66 22.33 21.96
C ALA A 221 -17.45 23.65 22.08
N ARG A 222 -18.78 23.57 21.98
CA ARG A 222 -19.71 24.71 22.03
C ARG A 222 -20.35 24.89 23.43
N PRO A 223 -20.56 26.14 23.91
CA PRO A 223 -21.28 26.40 25.16
C PRO A 223 -22.71 25.84 25.15
N SER A 224 -23.19 25.47 26.33
CA SER A 224 -24.58 25.01 26.56
C SER A 224 -25.00 25.31 27.99
N ASP A 225 -26.30 25.17 28.30
CA ASP A 225 -26.81 25.33 29.66
C ASP A 225 -26.24 24.29 30.65
N VAL A 226 -25.69 23.18 30.15
CA VAL A 226 -25.16 22.06 30.95
C VAL A 226 -23.63 22.14 31.09
N TYR A 227 -22.92 22.49 30.01
CA TYR A 227 -21.46 22.54 29.96
C TYR A 227 -20.96 23.96 29.70
N SER A 228 -20.17 24.49 30.64
CA SER A 228 -19.44 25.75 30.54
C SER A 228 -17.93 25.52 30.43
N ASN A 229 -17.16 26.60 30.27
CA ASN A 229 -15.72 26.60 30.01
C ASN A 229 -15.37 25.76 28.78
N THR A 230 -16.11 25.96 27.70
CA THR A 230 -15.95 25.22 26.45
C THR A 230 -14.81 25.77 25.60
N ALA A 231 -14.44 25.06 24.53
CA ALA A 231 -13.40 25.52 23.61
C ALA A 231 -13.77 26.88 22.99
N TYR A 232 -15.03 27.06 22.58
CA TYR A 232 -15.49 28.28 21.91
C TYR A 232 -15.49 29.49 22.84
N GLU A 233 -15.81 29.31 24.13
CA GLU A 233 -15.75 30.41 25.11
C GLU A 233 -14.31 30.91 25.35
N ARG A 234 -13.31 30.16 24.87
CA ARG A 234 -11.88 30.48 24.93
C ARG A 234 -11.30 30.85 23.57
N ASP A 235 -12.15 31.02 22.55
CA ASP A 235 -11.74 31.34 21.18
C ASP A 235 -10.91 30.22 20.53
N TYR A 236 -11.11 28.97 20.96
CA TYR A 236 -10.51 27.80 20.34
C TYR A 236 -11.49 27.17 19.36
N ILE A 237 -11.40 27.61 18.11
CA ILE A 237 -12.23 27.13 17.00
C ILE A 237 -11.43 26.48 15.86
N GLY A 238 -10.11 26.33 16.04
CA GLY A 238 -9.25 25.66 15.05
C GLY A 238 -8.58 26.57 14.03
N ASP A 239 -8.52 27.88 14.30
CA ASP A 239 -7.86 28.85 13.43
C ASP A 239 -6.41 28.45 13.11
N GLY A 240 -6.08 28.47 11.82
CA GLY A 240 -4.75 28.12 11.31
C GLY A 240 -4.37 26.65 11.46
N VAL A 241 -5.36 25.77 11.65
CA VAL A 241 -5.22 24.32 11.58
C VAL A 241 -5.84 23.84 10.28
N VAL A 242 -5.10 22.99 9.57
CA VAL A 242 -5.58 22.26 8.39
C VAL A 242 -5.93 20.84 8.81
N VAL A 243 -7.17 20.46 8.57
CA VAL A 243 -7.72 19.13 8.85
C VAL A 243 -7.90 18.39 7.53
N ALA A 244 -7.20 17.28 7.36
CA ALA A 244 -7.43 16.34 6.27
C ALA A 244 -8.55 15.37 6.67
N VAL A 245 -9.59 15.29 5.85
CA VAL A 245 -10.65 14.29 5.97
C VAL A 245 -10.36 13.20 4.95
N LEU A 246 -9.97 12.03 5.45
CA LEU A 246 -9.78 10.84 4.63
C LEU A 246 -11.09 10.06 4.67
N ASP A 247 -11.91 10.13 3.61
CA ASP A 247 -13.24 9.52 3.60
C ASP A 247 -13.77 9.26 2.18
N THR A 248 -15.09 9.32 1.93
CA THR A 248 -15.72 9.16 0.61
C THR A 248 -15.57 10.37 -0.32
N GLY A 249 -14.79 11.38 0.06
CA GLY A 249 -14.77 12.72 -0.56
C GLY A 249 -15.57 13.73 0.26
N VAL A 250 -15.52 15.00 -0.10
CA VAL A 250 -16.31 16.07 0.52
C VAL A 250 -16.97 16.94 -0.56
N ASP A 251 -18.27 17.20 -0.43
CA ASP A 251 -18.96 18.29 -1.13
C ASP A 251 -18.45 19.61 -0.54
N ASN A 252 -17.38 20.12 -1.15
CA ASN A 252 -16.66 21.30 -0.68
C ASN A 252 -17.45 22.59 -0.95
N GLU A 253 -18.42 22.56 -1.87
CA GLU A 253 -19.31 23.67 -2.21
C GLU A 253 -20.52 23.79 -1.27
N HIS A 254 -20.70 22.84 -0.36
CA HIS A 254 -21.75 22.90 0.65
C HIS A 254 -21.60 24.15 1.53
N ARG A 255 -22.70 24.87 1.82
CA ARG A 255 -22.77 26.13 2.64
C ARG A 255 -22.12 26.13 4.02
N SER A 256 -21.68 24.97 4.49
CA SER A 256 -21.04 24.80 5.80
C SER A 256 -19.53 24.58 5.65
N LEU A 257 -19.06 24.39 4.42
CA LEU A 257 -17.76 23.88 4.04
C LEU A 257 -17.11 24.70 2.91
N ASN A 258 -17.88 25.48 2.16
CA ASN A 258 -17.42 26.35 1.08
C ASN A 258 -16.52 27.48 1.58
N ASP A 259 -16.94 28.25 2.59
CA ASP A 259 -16.19 29.41 3.11
C ASP A 259 -16.30 29.56 4.65
N PHE A 260 -15.77 30.67 5.21
CA PHE A 260 -15.79 30.90 6.66
C PHE A 260 -16.93 31.80 7.14
N ASP A 261 -17.28 32.82 6.37
CA ASP A 261 -18.24 33.85 6.78
C ASP A 261 -19.71 33.46 6.60
N ASP A 262 -20.00 32.49 5.72
CA ASP A 262 -21.35 32.08 5.30
C ASP A 262 -22.19 33.27 4.76
N GLU A 263 -21.55 34.26 4.12
CA GLU A 263 -22.20 35.40 3.46
C GLU A 263 -22.24 35.22 1.93
N ASP A 264 -23.40 35.44 1.31
CA ASP A 264 -23.62 35.19 -0.13
C ASP A 264 -23.30 33.73 -0.57
N ASP A 265 -23.57 32.78 0.35
CA ASP A 265 -23.16 31.36 0.37
C ASP A 265 -23.96 30.37 -0.52
N GLU A 266 -24.57 30.82 -1.62
CA GLU A 266 -25.29 29.88 -2.50
C GLU A 266 -24.34 28.83 -3.11
N PRO A 267 -24.55 27.52 -2.91
CA PRO A 267 -23.67 26.49 -3.45
C PRO A 267 -23.57 26.59 -4.97
N ASP A 268 -22.36 26.46 -5.49
CA ASP A 268 -22.09 26.33 -6.91
C ASP A 268 -21.32 25.03 -7.23
N GLN A 269 -20.40 25.05 -8.18
CA GLN A 269 -19.65 23.87 -8.64
C GLN A 269 -18.15 24.16 -8.64
N ASP A 270 -17.72 25.24 -8.00
CA ASP A 270 -16.33 25.65 -7.90
C ASP A 270 -15.99 25.87 -6.42
N PRO A 271 -15.19 24.99 -5.80
CA PRO A 271 -14.85 25.08 -4.39
C PRO A 271 -13.97 26.30 -4.07
N LEU A 272 -13.56 27.05 -5.09
CA LEU A 272 -12.75 28.26 -5.01
C LEU A 272 -13.55 29.54 -5.34
N SER A 273 -14.88 29.46 -5.47
CA SER A 273 -15.72 30.61 -5.79
C SER A 273 -15.66 31.76 -4.78
N TYR A 274 -15.31 31.46 -3.53
CA TYR A 274 -15.25 32.40 -2.42
C TYR A 274 -13.81 32.73 -2.03
N ASN A 275 -13.52 33.98 -1.64
CA ASN A 275 -12.14 34.41 -1.37
C ASN A 275 -11.57 33.87 -0.05
N ASP A 276 -12.43 33.43 0.85
CA ASP A 276 -12.14 32.81 2.14
C ASP A 276 -12.59 31.35 2.15
N HIS A 277 -12.38 30.66 1.04
CA HIS A 277 -12.73 29.25 0.91
C HIS A 277 -12.04 28.37 1.97
N LYS A 278 -12.73 27.35 2.49
CA LYS A 278 -12.14 26.45 3.50
C LYS A 278 -11.28 25.36 2.88
N TRP A 279 -11.71 24.84 1.74
CA TRP A 279 -11.01 23.78 1.02
C TRP A 279 -9.69 24.31 0.46
N VAL A 280 -8.56 23.69 0.78
CA VAL A 280 -7.24 24.15 0.32
C VAL A 280 -6.53 23.16 -0.60
N ALA A 281 -6.93 21.89 -0.58
CA ALA A 281 -6.41 20.85 -1.47
C ALA A 281 -7.27 19.60 -1.43
N GLY A 282 -7.17 18.78 -2.47
CA GLY A 282 -7.78 17.45 -2.48
C GLY A 282 -7.02 16.40 -3.27
N TYR A 283 -7.30 15.13 -2.97
CA TYR A 283 -6.70 13.97 -3.65
C TYR A 283 -7.67 12.79 -3.71
N ASP A 284 -7.87 12.24 -4.90
CA ASP A 284 -8.65 11.00 -5.08
C ASP A 284 -7.74 9.78 -5.08
N ALA A 285 -7.60 9.18 -3.90
CA ALA A 285 -6.79 7.99 -3.72
C ALA A 285 -7.44 6.71 -4.26
N THR A 286 -8.70 6.76 -4.68
CA THR A 286 -9.43 5.64 -5.30
C THR A 286 -9.20 5.54 -6.81
N SER A 287 -8.58 6.56 -7.39
CA SER A 287 -8.31 6.66 -8.83
C SER A 287 -6.80 6.69 -9.10
N SER A 288 -6.34 5.85 -10.03
CA SER A 288 -4.95 5.88 -10.51
C SER A 288 -4.64 7.08 -11.41
N ALA A 289 -5.66 7.87 -11.78
CA ALA A 289 -5.52 9.05 -12.63
C ALA A 289 -5.57 10.39 -11.85
N SER A 290 -5.62 10.35 -10.51
CA SER A 290 -5.74 11.57 -9.71
C SER A 290 -4.48 12.42 -9.76
N ASN A 291 -4.66 13.75 -9.69
CA ASN A 291 -3.55 14.69 -9.67
C ASN A 291 -2.91 14.75 -8.28
N ILE A 292 -1.60 14.54 -8.22
CA ILE A 292 -0.85 14.48 -6.96
C ILE A 292 -0.55 15.86 -6.36
N ASP A 293 -0.74 16.96 -7.10
CA ASP A 293 -0.41 18.32 -6.65
C ASP A 293 -1.45 18.93 -5.69
N GLY A 294 -2.57 18.24 -5.46
CA GLY A 294 -3.61 18.68 -4.54
C GLY A 294 -4.64 19.62 -5.14
N THR A 295 -4.56 19.97 -6.44
CA THR A 295 -5.46 20.98 -7.03
C THR A 295 -6.80 20.41 -7.50
N GLN A 296 -6.98 19.09 -7.41
CA GLN A 296 -8.20 18.43 -7.86
C GLN A 296 -9.15 18.27 -6.68
N ASP A 297 -10.37 18.76 -6.83
CA ASP A 297 -11.47 18.40 -5.95
C ASP A 297 -11.97 16.98 -6.27
N PRO A 298 -11.89 16.02 -5.33
CA PRO A 298 -12.41 14.66 -5.51
C PRO A 298 -13.94 14.57 -5.51
N ASP A 299 -14.64 15.50 -4.84
CA ASP A 299 -16.08 15.51 -4.60
C ASP A 299 -16.63 14.24 -3.87
N ASP A 300 -17.80 14.35 -3.25
CA ASP A 300 -18.45 13.29 -2.49
C ASP A 300 -19.68 12.70 -3.19
N GLY A 301 -19.48 11.60 -3.91
CA GLY A 301 -20.57 10.82 -4.49
C GLY A 301 -21.37 9.95 -3.49
N ASN A 302 -20.97 9.89 -2.21
CA ASN A 302 -21.61 9.06 -1.18
C ASN A 302 -22.38 9.87 -0.13
N GLY A 303 -21.77 10.93 0.39
CA GLY A 303 -22.28 11.81 1.45
C GLY A 303 -21.70 11.56 2.85
N HIS A 304 -21.00 10.44 3.07
CA HIS A 304 -20.42 10.12 4.38
C HIS A 304 -19.29 11.09 4.75
N GLY A 305 -18.34 11.32 3.84
CA GLY A 305 -17.23 12.23 4.05
C GLY A 305 -17.68 13.68 4.24
N THR A 306 -18.67 14.15 3.49
CA THR A 306 -19.30 15.46 3.72
C THR A 306 -19.88 15.59 5.12
N HIS A 307 -20.58 14.56 5.61
CA HIS A 307 -21.10 14.54 6.98
C HIS A 307 -19.97 14.58 8.04
N VAL A 308 -18.88 13.83 7.80
CA VAL A 308 -17.70 13.80 8.68
C VAL A 308 -17.01 15.17 8.68
N ALA A 309 -16.79 15.76 7.52
CA ALA A 309 -16.20 17.09 7.36
C ALA A 309 -17.05 18.16 8.06
N GLY A 310 -18.37 18.16 7.86
CA GLY A 310 -19.29 19.06 8.55
C GLY A 310 -19.21 18.94 10.08
N SER A 311 -19.09 17.71 10.60
CA SER A 311 -18.94 17.46 12.04
C SER A 311 -17.59 17.92 12.60
N ALA A 312 -16.54 17.88 11.78
CA ALA A 312 -15.20 18.28 12.16
C ALA A 312 -15.00 19.79 12.05
N VAL A 313 -15.23 20.36 10.86
CA VAL A 313 -14.83 21.73 10.48
C VAL A 313 -15.97 22.59 9.94
N GLY A 314 -17.21 22.10 9.93
CA GLY A 314 -18.35 22.83 9.37
C GLY A 314 -18.64 24.15 10.12
N THR A 315 -18.88 25.23 9.38
CA THR A 315 -19.29 26.54 9.91
C THR A 315 -20.71 26.54 10.45
N GLY A 316 -21.51 25.55 10.07
CA GLY A 316 -22.89 25.37 10.48
C GLY A 316 -23.87 26.31 9.77
N ASP A 317 -23.49 26.81 8.59
CA ASP A 317 -24.19 27.80 7.75
C ASP A 317 -24.50 29.12 8.48
N SER A 318 -25.15 30.07 7.80
CA SER A 318 -25.55 31.36 8.39
C SER A 318 -26.37 31.25 9.69
N SER A 319 -27.00 30.11 9.97
CA SER A 319 -27.71 29.83 11.22
C SER A 319 -26.78 29.51 12.40
N ARG A 320 -25.57 29.01 12.12
CA ARG A 320 -24.57 28.54 13.10
C ARG A 320 -25.16 27.51 14.08
N VAL A 321 -26.16 26.74 13.65
CA VAL A 321 -26.83 25.72 14.48
C VAL A 321 -26.02 24.42 14.48
N HIS A 322 -25.58 23.97 13.30
CA HIS A 322 -24.91 22.69 13.09
C HIS A 322 -23.39 22.84 12.89
N MET A 323 -22.76 23.66 13.72
CA MET A 323 -21.32 23.86 13.68
C MET A 323 -20.59 22.56 14.02
N GLY A 324 -19.49 22.31 13.29
CA GLY A 324 -18.51 21.29 13.62
C GLY A 324 -17.79 21.59 14.93
N THR A 325 -16.73 20.85 15.23
CA THR A 325 -15.91 21.04 16.45
C THR A 325 -14.85 22.14 16.29
N ALA A 326 -14.33 22.32 15.08
CA ALA A 326 -13.26 23.25 14.74
C ALA A 326 -13.61 24.05 13.46
N PRO A 327 -14.64 24.91 13.51
CA PRO A 327 -15.19 25.64 12.35
C PRO A 327 -14.23 26.66 11.74
N GLY A 328 -13.16 27.05 12.47
CA GLY A 328 -12.10 27.93 11.97
C GLY A 328 -10.96 27.20 11.25
N SER A 329 -11.04 25.87 11.13
CA SER A 329 -10.03 25.08 10.42
C SER A 329 -10.26 25.04 8.92
N TYR A 330 -9.16 24.90 8.18
CA TYR A 330 -9.14 24.60 6.76
C TYR A 330 -9.36 23.10 6.51
N LEU A 331 -9.79 22.77 5.31
CA LEU A 331 -10.12 21.41 4.87
C LEU A 331 -9.18 20.95 3.77
N VAL A 332 -8.67 19.73 3.92
CA VAL A 332 -8.08 18.95 2.83
C VAL A 332 -8.95 17.72 2.62
N ASP A 333 -9.46 17.52 1.40
CA ASP A 333 -10.30 16.38 1.06
C ASP A 333 -9.48 15.23 0.46
N ILE A 334 -9.38 14.11 1.15
CA ILE A 334 -8.68 12.93 0.66
C ILE A 334 -9.68 11.79 0.50
N LYS A 335 -10.16 11.59 -0.74
CA LYS A 335 -11.09 10.51 -1.05
C LYS A 335 -10.37 9.16 -1.04
N VAL A 336 -10.62 8.35 -0.02
CA VAL A 336 -10.07 7.00 0.17
C VAL A 336 -11.11 5.89 0.15
N LEU A 337 -12.40 6.25 0.05
CA LEU A 337 -13.52 5.34 -0.16
C LEU A 337 -14.24 5.72 -1.46
N THR A 338 -14.76 4.73 -2.17
CA THR A 338 -15.52 4.96 -3.41
C THR A 338 -16.91 5.52 -3.12
N ASP A 339 -17.63 5.96 -4.15
CA ASP A 339 -19.01 6.48 -4.01
C ASP A 339 -20.00 5.43 -3.48
N THR A 340 -19.68 4.14 -3.57
CA THR A 340 -20.48 3.06 -2.95
C THR A 340 -20.15 2.83 -1.48
N GLY A 341 -19.16 3.56 -0.94
CA GLY A 341 -18.75 3.57 0.46
C GLY A 341 -17.70 2.53 0.84
N GLY A 342 -17.19 1.70 -0.08
CA GLY A 342 -16.24 0.64 0.27
C GLY A 342 -15.17 0.38 -0.77
N THR A 343 -13.98 -0.05 -0.32
CA THR A 343 -12.84 -0.39 -1.19
C THR A 343 -11.81 -1.25 -0.44
N ASN A 344 -10.77 -1.73 -1.13
CA ASN A 344 -9.63 -2.36 -0.48
C ASN A 344 -8.72 -1.31 0.16
N SER A 345 -7.97 -1.71 1.19
CA SER A 345 -7.09 -0.83 1.96
C SER A 345 -6.01 -0.10 1.16
N GLN A 346 -5.68 -0.54 -0.07
CA GLN A 346 -4.77 0.20 -0.95
C GLN A 346 -5.19 1.67 -1.15
N ALA A 347 -6.48 2.00 -1.23
CA ALA A 347 -6.92 3.37 -1.41
C ALA A 347 -6.63 4.21 -0.15
N SER A 348 -6.87 3.64 1.04
CA SER A 348 -6.51 4.27 2.31
C SER A 348 -5.01 4.46 2.45
N ILE A 349 -4.21 3.45 2.09
CA ILE A 349 -2.75 3.53 2.15
C ILE A 349 -2.22 4.56 1.14
N ASN A 350 -2.79 4.60 -0.08
CA ASN A 350 -2.46 5.61 -1.08
C ASN A 350 -2.76 7.04 -0.59
N GLY A 351 -3.93 7.25 0.03
CA GLY A 351 -4.30 8.54 0.61
C GLY A 351 -3.39 8.96 1.78
N ILE A 352 -2.99 8.01 2.64
CA ILE A 352 -2.03 8.26 3.72
C ILE A 352 -0.65 8.61 3.16
N GLN A 353 -0.19 7.92 2.12
CA GLN A 353 1.07 8.22 1.45
C GLN A 353 1.05 9.65 0.87
N TRP A 354 -0.05 10.04 0.22
CA TRP A 354 -0.22 11.39 -0.29
C TRP A 354 -0.23 12.44 0.84
N LEU A 355 -0.90 12.14 1.96
CA LEU A 355 -0.90 13.00 3.14
C LEU A 355 0.51 13.21 3.70
N ILE A 356 1.32 12.15 3.84
CA ILE A 356 2.69 12.24 4.34
C ILE A 356 3.55 13.11 3.41
N ASN A 357 3.41 12.91 2.10
CA ASN A 357 4.11 13.70 1.09
C ASN A 357 3.74 15.19 1.15
N ASN A 358 2.52 15.50 1.60
CA ASN A 358 1.99 16.86 1.67
C ASN A 358 1.91 17.46 3.09
N GLN A 359 2.47 16.78 4.09
CA GLN A 359 2.37 17.19 5.50
C GLN A 359 2.88 18.63 5.76
N ASN A 360 3.76 19.16 4.90
CA ASN A 360 4.40 20.47 5.01
C ASN A 360 4.14 21.39 3.81
N THR A 361 3.26 21.00 2.89
CA THR A 361 2.98 21.75 1.65
C THR A 361 2.42 23.13 1.96
N ASP A 362 2.89 24.14 1.24
CA ASP A 362 2.31 25.49 1.32
C ASP A 362 1.22 25.59 0.26
N TRP A 363 -0.04 25.60 0.70
CA TRP A 363 -1.21 25.67 -0.19
C TRP A 363 -1.43 27.06 -0.79
N GLY A 364 -0.59 28.05 -0.47
CA GLY A 364 -0.53 29.33 -1.20
C GLY A 364 -1.65 30.33 -0.90
N HIS A 365 -2.51 30.06 0.09
CA HIS A 365 -3.63 30.93 0.43
C HIS A 365 -3.24 32.01 1.47
N ASN A 366 -2.68 31.61 2.62
CA ASN A 366 -2.08 32.51 3.60
C ASN A 366 -1.09 31.76 4.52
N SER A 367 -0.44 32.45 5.45
CA SER A 367 0.55 31.83 6.35
C SER A 367 0.00 30.70 7.24
N SER A 368 -1.31 30.61 7.37
CA SER A 368 -2.04 29.67 8.24
C SER A 368 -2.51 28.41 7.48
N THR A 369 -2.34 28.35 6.16
CA THR A 369 -2.69 27.19 5.31
C THR A 369 -1.49 26.33 4.96
N ARG A 370 -0.56 26.14 5.90
CA ARG A 370 0.64 25.33 5.63
C ARG A 370 0.49 23.93 6.23
N GLY A 371 0.62 22.92 5.37
CA GLY A 371 0.69 21.52 5.73
C GLY A 371 -0.65 20.94 6.15
N ILE A 372 -0.58 19.83 6.87
CA ILE A 372 -1.73 19.11 7.44
C ILE A 372 -1.39 18.83 8.91
N GLN A 373 -2.26 19.22 9.84
CA GLN A 373 -2.02 19.05 11.28
C GLN A 373 -2.87 17.94 11.90
N VAL A 374 -4.02 17.64 11.32
CA VAL A 374 -4.94 16.62 11.79
C VAL A 374 -5.39 15.78 10.59
N ALA A 375 -5.35 14.47 10.74
CA ALA A 375 -5.96 13.52 9.81
C ALA A 375 -7.16 12.86 10.49
N SER A 376 -8.32 12.91 9.86
CA SER A 376 -9.54 12.26 10.33
C SER A 376 -9.88 11.08 9.42
N MET A 377 -10.04 9.90 10.01
CA MET A 377 -10.38 8.65 9.31
C MET A 377 -11.61 8.03 10.00
N SER A 378 -12.80 8.25 9.45
CA SER A 378 -14.06 7.73 10.00
C SER A 378 -14.49 6.43 9.32
N PHE A 379 -13.53 5.53 9.13
CA PHE A 379 -13.70 4.26 8.45
C PHE A 379 -12.83 3.19 9.08
N GLY A 380 -13.07 1.93 8.76
CA GLY A 380 -12.24 0.83 9.24
C GLY A 380 -12.56 -0.49 8.56
N SER A 381 -11.89 -1.56 9.00
CA SER A 381 -12.00 -2.86 8.35
C SER A 381 -13.32 -3.56 8.69
N ALA A 382 -13.96 -4.12 7.66
CA ALA A 382 -15.12 -5.00 7.75
C ALA A 382 -14.76 -6.49 7.60
N SER A 383 -13.48 -6.80 7.42
CA SER A 383 -12.96 -8.10 6.97
C SER A 383 -12.18 -8.86 8.03
#